data_AF-A0A8J8FH48-F1
#
_entry.id   AF-A0A8J8FH48-F1
#
_cell.length_a   1.000
_cell.length_b   1.000
_cell.length_c   1.000
_cell.angle_alpha   90.00
_cell.angle_beta   90.00
_cell.angle_gamma   90.00
#
_symmetry.space_group_name_H-M   'P 1'
#
loop_
_entity.id
_entity.type
_entity.pdbx_description
1 polymer ?
#
loop_
_entity_poly.entity_id
_entity_poly.type
_entity_poly.pdbx_seq_one_letter_code
_entity_poly.pdbx_strand_id
1 'polypeptide(L)'
;MKKTLAIFIVAAFTAATALVSCQSPEKNVDNAEEKVTDAKEDLKDAKQNAADEAIKTASVEEWNMFKSEAELKIKNNKTRIEDLKTKMNKKGKSMDMEYENRIDSLEQKNMDLQTRMDNYEHSKTDWESFKTEFNHDMEGLGQALKDVTVNNKK
;
A
#
# COMPACT_ATOMS: atom_id res chain seq x y z
N MET A 1 10.71 -16.27 15.70
CA MET A 1 11.90 -16.88 15.09
C MET A 1 12.62 -15.80 14.30
N LYS A 2 13.72 -15.29 14.84
CA LYS A 2 14.49 -14.16 14.29
C LYS A 2 15.75 -14.74 13.66
N LYS A 3 15.96 -14.59 12.35
CA LYS A 3 17.19 -14.97 11.68
C LYS A 3 18.04 -13.72 11.48
N THR A 4 19.01 -13.52 12.35
CA THR A 4 20.07 -12.52 12.19
C THR A 4 21.03 -12.99 11.11
N LEU A 5 21.12 -12.25 10.01
CA LEU A 5 22.12 -12.41 8.96
C LEU A 5 23.50 -12.01 9.52
N ALA A 6 24.41 -12.97 9.55
CA ALA A 6 25.82 -12.73 9.80
C ALA A 6 26.47 -12.15 8.54
N ILE A 7 26.96 -10.92 8.63
CA ILE A 7 27.77 -10.27 7.60
C ILE A 7 29.17 -10.87 7.69
N PHE A 8 29.57 -11.69 6.72
CA PHE A 8 30.96 -12.11 6.57
C PHE A 8 31.73 -11.01 5.83
N ILE A 9 32.50 -10.22 6.58
CA ILE A 9 33.55 -9.37 6.01
C ILE A 9 34.72 -10.30 5.66
N VAL A 10 34.87 -10.65 4.38
CA VAL A 10 36.09 -11.30 3.90
C VAL A 10 37.09 -10.19 3.57
N ALA A 11 37.90 -9.84 4.57
CA ALA A 11 39.16 -9.14 4.34
C ALA A 11 40.22 -10.17 3.95
N ALA A 12 40.64 -10.18 2.69
CA ALA A 12 41.83 -10.90 2.23
C ALA A 12 42.73 -9.92 1.47
N PHE A 13 43.54 -9.18 2.23
CA PHE A 13 44.72 -8.49 1.74
C PHE A 13 45.85 -9.53 1.71
N THR A 14 46.19 -10.06 0.54
CA THR A 14 47.46 -10.77 0.35
C THR A 14 48.15 -10.23 -0.90
N ALA A 15 49.05 -9.28 -0.67
CA ALA A 15 50.12 -8.94 -1.60
C ALA A 15 51.16 -10.06 -1.54
N ALA A 16 51.34 -10.79 -2.64
CA ALA A 16 52.51 -11.62 -2.86
C ALA A 16 53.21 -11.12 -4.12
N THR A 17 54.19 -10.24 -3.92
CA THR A 17 55.17 -9.89 -4.94
C THR A 17 56.09 -11.07 -5.18
N ALA A 18 55.94 -11.73 -6.34
CA ALA A 18 56.97 -12.58 -6.92
C ALA A 18 57.14 -12.21 -8.39
N LEU A 19 58.27 -11.57 -8.70
CA LEU A 19 58.72 -11.23 -10.04
C LEU A 19 59.24 -12.50 -10.75
N VAL A 20 58.57 -13.02 -11.78
CA VAL A 20 59.23 -13.70 -12.91
C VAL A 20 58.38 -13.58 -14.19
N SER A 21 59.04 -13.03 -15.23
CA SER A 21 58.74 -13.03 -16.67
C SER A 21 57.39 -12.49 -17.16
N CYS A 22 57.47 -11.25 -17.64
CA CYS A 22 56.51 -10.60 -18.54
C CYS A 22 56.46 -11.36 -19.88
N GLN A 23 55.36 -12.06 -20.15
CA GLN A 23 55.02 -12.52 -21.49
C GLN A 23 53.67 -11.89 -21.87
N SER A 24 53.77 -10.84 -22.69
CA SER A 24 52.71 -10.11 -23.40
C SER A 24 51.50 -9.61 -22.58
N PRO A 25 51.48 -8.32 -22.19
CA PRO A 25 50.41 -7.72 -21.35
C PRO A 25 49.09 -7.44 -22.06
N GLU A 26 49.07 -7.32 -23.39
CA GLU A 26 47.94 -6.68 -24.09
C GLU A 26 46.65 -7.53 -24.12
N LYS A 27 46.73 -8.87 -24.12
CA LYS A 27 45.53 -9.74 -24.13
C LYS A 27 44.89 -9.99 -22.76
N ASN A 28 45.62 -9.72 -21.66
CA ASN A 28 45.16 -10.00 -20.29
C ASN A 28 44.60 -8.77 -19.58
N VAL A 29 44.99 -7.56 -20.02
CA VAL A 29 44.46 -6.29 -19.48
C VAL A 29 43.03 -6.05 -20.00
N ASP A 30 42.79 -6.21 -21.31
CA ASP A 30 41.46 -6.07 -21.90
C ASP A 30 40.43 -7.00 -21.24
N ASN A 31 40.81 -8.26 -21.02
CA ASN A 31 39.96 -9.29 -20.41
C ASN A 31 39.74 -9.08 -18.89
N ALA A 32 40.61 -8.29 -18.23
CA ALA A 32 40.44 -7.90 -16.83
C ALA A 32 39.59 -6.63 -16.70
N GLU A 33 39.73 -5.66 -17.61
CA GLU A 33 38.90 -4.47 -17.68
C GLU A 33 37.45 -4.79 -18.06
N GLU A 34 37.24 -5.73 -19.00
CA GLU A 34 35.93 -6.26 -19.38
C GLU A 34 35.23 -6.91 -18.17
N LYS A 35 35.91 -7.83 -17.47
CA LYS A 35 35.36 -8.48 -16.27
C LYS A 35 35.05 -7.54 -15.12
N VAL A 36 35.86 -6.49 -14.93
CA VAL A 36 35.59 -5.46 -13.91
C VAL A 36 34.39 -4.59 -14.31
N THR A 37 34.16 -4.40 -15.61
CA THR A 37 33.01 -3.64 -16.13
C THR A 37 31.72 -4.46 -16.00
N ASP A 38 31.73 -5.72 -16.43
CA ASP A 38 30.61 -6.66 -16.25
C ASP A 38 30.24 -6.81 -14.77
N ALA A 39 31.23 -7.00 -13.88
CA ALA A 39 30.96 -7.12 -12.45
C ALA A 39 30.37 -5.83 -11.83
N LYS A 40 30.66 -4.65 -12.38
CA LYS A 40 30.06 -3.38 -11.93
C LYS A 40 28.63 -3.24 -12.43
N GLU A 41 28.35 -3.69 -13.64
CA GLU A 41 27.01 -3.70 -14.22
C GLU A 41 26.11 -4.70 -13.49
N ASP A 42 26.57 -5.93 -13.28
CA ASP A 42 25.87 -6.95 -12.48
C ASP A 42 25.59 -6.48 -11.04
N LEU A 43 26.55 -5.80 -10.41
CA LEU A 43 26.36 -5.24 -9.07
C LEU A 43 25.33 -4.10 -9.05
N LYS A 44 25.30 -3.28 -10.11
CA LYS A 44 24.32 -2.20 -10.24
C LYS A 44 22.92 -2.78 -10.46
N ASP A 45 22.79 -3.76 -11.34
CA ASP A 45 21.53 -4.43 -11.65
C ASP A 45 21.00 -5.20 -10.44
N ALA A 46 21.85 -5.93 -9.72
CA ALA A 46 21.47 -6.62 -8.50
C ALA A 46 20.98 -5.65 -7.41
N LYS A 47 21.63 -4.49 -7.26
CA LYS A 47 21.19 -3.44 -6.31
C LYS A 47 19.88 -2.81 -6.73
N GLN A 48 19.70 -2.55 -8.02
CA GLN A 48 18.49 -1.96 -8.56
C GLN A 48 17.31 -2.92 -8.42
N ASN A 49 17.49 -4.19 -8.79
CA ASN A 49 16.47 -5.24 -8.61
C ASN A 49 16.08 -5.43 -7.14
N ALA A 50 17.06 -5.46 -6.22
CA ALA A 50 16.78 -5.56 -4.79
C ALA A 50 16.02 -4.34 -4.24
N ALA A 51 16.33 -3.13 -4.74
CA ALA A 51 15.60 -1.92 -4.39
C ALA A 51 14.15 -1.96 -4.94
N ASP A 52 13.98 -2.41 -6.18
CA ASP A 52 12.67 -2.54 -6.82
C ASP A 52 11.79 -3.61 -6.12
N GLU A 53 12.37 -4.73 -5.70
CA GLU A 53 11.69 -5.76 -4.90
C GLU A 53 11.30 -5.25 -3.50
N ALA A 54 12.17 -4.48 -2.85
CA ALA A 54 11.88 -3.87 -1.56
C ALA A 54 10.73 -2.85 -1.66
N ILE A 55 10.72 -2.03 -2.72
CA ILE A 55 9.64 -1.07 -3.01
C ILE A 55 8.31 -1.81 -3.27
N LYS A 56 8.32 -2.87 -4.07
CA LYS A 56 7.14 -3.70 -4.33
C LYS A 56 6.59 -4.31 -3.04
N THR A 57 7.46 -4.85 -2.19
CA THR A 57 7.05 -5.47 -0.92
C THR A 57 6.42 -4.44 0.02
N ALA A 58 7.05 -3.26 0.17
CA ALA A 58 6.51 -2.16 0.97
C ALA A 58 5.14 -1.69 0.44
N SER A 59 4.95 -1.63 -0.89
CA SER A 59 3.66 -1.26 -1.50
C SER A 59 2.55 -2.28 -1.25
N VAL A 60 2.87 -3.57 -1.19
CA VAL A 60 1.89 -4.63 -0.90
C VAL A 60 1.46 -4.59 0.57
N GLU A 61 2.39 -4.38 1.48
CA GLU A 61 2.07 -4.23 2.91
C GLU A 61 1.22 -2.99 3.17
N GLU A 62 1.58 -1.84 2.59
CA GLU A 62 0.79 -0.61 2.71
C GLU A 62 -0.63 -0.80 2.17
N TRP A 63 -0.77 -1.41 0.99
CA TRP A 63 -2.07 -1.72 0.41
C TRP A 63 -2.93 -2.60 1.32
N ASN A 64 -2.35 -3.69 1.84
CA ASN A 64 -3.08 -4.62 2.70
C ASN A 64 -3.55 -3.96 4.00
N MET A 65 -2.71 -3.12 4.62
CA MET A 65 -3.09 -2.33 5.79
C MET A 65 -4.23 -1.37 5.46
N PHE A 66 -4.10 -0.60 4.38
CA PHE A 66 -5.12 0.35 3.95
C PHE A 66 -6.45 -0.35 3.67
N LYS A 67 -6.44 -1.46 2.93
CA LYS A 67 -7.64 -2.24 2.63
C LYS A 67 -8.31 -2.73 3.91
N SER A 68 -7.54 -3.30 4.84
CA SER A 68 -8.09 -3.77 6.12
C SER A 68 -8.71 -2.64 6.95
N GLU A 69 -8.08 -1.47 7.00
CA GLU A 69 -8.64 -0.30 7.70
C GLU A 69 -9.92 0.22 7.03
N ALA A 70 -9.93 0.27 5.70
CA ALA A 70 -11.09 0.69 4.93
C ALA A 70 -12.27 -0.26 5.14
N GLU A 71 -12.06 -1.58 5.04
CA GLU A 71 -13.08 -2.60 5.29
C GLU A 71 -13.66 -2.48 6.71
N LEU A 72 -12.82 -2.22 7.71
CA LEU A 72 -13.28 -2.00 9.08
C LEU A 72 -14.15 -0.75 9.19
N LYS A 73 -13.76 0.37 8.56
CA LYS A 73 -14.55 1.61 8.54
C LYS A 73 -15.89 1.41 7.81
N ILE A 74 -15.90 0.73 6.67
CA ILE A 74 -17.12 0.40 5.91
C ILE A 74 -18.07 -0.45 6.74
N LYS A 75 -17.55 -1.48 7.43
CA LYS A 75 -18.35 -2.34 8.31
C LYS A 75 -18.95 -1.53 9.46
N ASN A 76 -18.18 -0.65 10.08
CA ASN A 76 -18.67 0.21 11.14
C ASN A 76 -19.75 1.18 10.66
N ASN A 77 -19.60 1.74 9.46
CA ASN A 77 -20.63 2.58 8.83
C ASN A 77 -21.91 1.80 8.57
N LYS A 78 -21.81 0.57 8.03
CA LYS A 78 -22.95 -0.33 7.82
C LYS A 78 -23.73 -0.57 9.12
N THR A 79 -23.05 -0.93 10.21
CA THR A 79 -23.67 -1.11 11.53
C THR A 79 -24.42 0.15 11.99
N ARG A 80 -23.85 1.34 11.77
CA ARG A 80 -24.50 2.62 12.13
C ARG A 80 -25.74 2.89 11.30
N ILE A 81 -25.70 2.57 10.01
CA ILE A 81 -26.84 2.71 9.08
C ILE A 81 -27.98 1.77 9.51
N GLU A 82 -27.68 0.51 9.84
CA GLU A 82 -28.68 -0.47 10.31
C GLU A 82 -29.35 0.00 11.62
N ASP A 83 -28.59 0.59 12.55
CA ASP A 83 -29.12 1.18 13.78
C ASP A 83 -30.03 2.39 13.49
N LEU A 84 -29.65 3.26 12.54
CA LEU A 84 -30.47 4.40 12.11
C LEU A 84 -31.80 3.92 11.49
N LYS A 85 -31.78 2.93 10.60
CA LYS A 85 -32.97 2.31 10.01
C LYS A 85 -33.89 1.71 11.08
N THR A 86 -33.31 1.01 12.06
CA THR A 86 -34.06 0.42 13.17
C THR A 86 -34.74 1.48 14.04
N LYS A 87 -34.04 2.59 14.33
CA LYS A 87 -34.59 3.71 15.12
C LYS A 87 -35.70 4.46 14.39
N MET A 88 -35.59 4.61 13.06
CA MET A 88 -36.63 5.20 12.22
C MET A 88 -37.96 4.44 12.35
N ASN A 89 -37.92 3.11 12.22
CA ASN A 89 -39.10 2.25 12.29
C ASN A 89 -39.84 2.31 13.65
N LYS A 90 -39.16 2.70 14.73
CA LYS A 90 -39.74 2.79 16.08
C LYS A 90 -40.47 4.11 16.37
N LYS A 91 -40.18 5.20 15.64
CA LYS A 91 -40.63 6.57 16.02
C LYS A 91 -41.95 7.03 15.38
N GLY A 92 -42.51 6.29 14.43
CA GLY A 92 -43.84 6.58 13.86
C GLY A 92 -43.83 7.63 12.73
N LYS A 93 -44.38 7.19 11.58
CA LYS A 93 -44.75 7.77 10.28
C LYS A 93 -44.59 9.26 9.88
N SER A 94 -44.19 10.22 10.70
CA SER A 94 -44.10 11.64 10.26
C SER A 94 -42.72 12.29 10.31
N MET A 95 -41.65 11.57 10.67
CA MET A 95 -40.29 12.03 10.40
C MET A 95 -39.84 11.55 9.01
N ASP A 96 -40.40 12.27 8.04
CA ASP A 96 -39.87 12.64 6.73
C ASP A 96 -39.20 11.56 5.86
N MET A 97 -39.84 11.32 4.71
CA MET A 97 -39.25 10.69 3.52
C MET A 97 -37.83 11.23 3.21
N GLU A 98 -37.54 12.49 3.56
CA GLU A 98 -36.19 13.06 3.46
C GLU A 98 -35.17 12.37 4.36
N TYR A 99 -35.54 11.99 5.59
CA TYR A 99 -34.68 11.25 6.51
C TYR A 99 -34.38 9.84 6.00
N GLU A 100 -35.42 9.14 5.51
CA GLU A 100 -35.29 7.83 4.87
C GLU A 100 -34.37 7.89 3.64
N ASN A 101 -34.66 8.82 2.72
CA ASN A 101 -33.83 9.05 1.53
C ASN A 101 -32.38 9.37 1.88
N ARG A 102 -32.14 10.11 2.98
CA ARG A 102 -30.79 10.43 3.43
C ARG A 102 -30.07 9.20 3.99
N ILE A 103 -30.76 8.32 4.71
CA ILE A 103 -30.18 7.06 5.17
C ILE A 103 -29.84 6.16 3.98
N ASP A 104 -30.74 6.04 3.00
CA ASP A 104 -30.52 5.21 1.81
C ASP A 104 -29.37 5.75 0.95
N SER A 105 -29.27 7.08 0.81
CA SER A 105 -28.12 7.70 0.15
C SER A 105 -26.79 7.40 0.85
N LEU A 106 -26.78 7.38 2.19
CA LEU A 106 -25.57 7.03 2.96
C LEU A 106 -25.22 5.55 2.83
N GLU A 107 -26.23 4.67 2.74
CA GLU A 107 -26.01 3.25 2.45
C GLU A 107 -25.42 3.02 1.06
N GLN A 108 -25.97 3.69 0.04
CA GLN A 108 -25.43 3.61 -1.32
C GLN A 108 -23.97 4.06 -1.35
N LYS A 109 -23.64 5.21 -0.75
CA LYS A 109 -22.24 5.68 -0.67
C LYS A 109 -21.32 4.68 0.03
N ASN A 110 -21.79 4.00 1.08
CA ASN A 110 -21.01 2.99 1.76
C ASN A 110 -20.77 1.74 0.88
N MET A 111 -21.77 1.34 0.09
CA MET A 111 -21.65 0.26 -0.90
C MET A 111 -20.74 0.63 -2.06
N ASP A 112 -20.79 1.89 -2.51
CA ASP A 112 -19.92 2.41 -3.56
C ASP A 112 -18.45 2.39 -3.09
N LEU A 113 -18.18 2.80 -1.84
CA LEU A 113 -16.85 2.70 -1.23
C LEU A 113 -16.36 1.25 -1.13
N GLN A 114 -17.23 0.31 -0.73
CA GLN A 114 -16.89 -1.12 -0.74
C GLN A 114 -16.50 -1.59 -2.14
N THR A 115 -17.34 -1.28 -3.13
CA THR A 115 -17.11 -1.65 -4.53
C THR A 115 -15.81 -1.04 -5.06
N ARG A 116 -15.52 0.22 -4.71
CA ARG A 116 -14.29 0.90 -5.12
C ARG A 116 -13.05 0.27 -4.49
N MET A 117 -13.13 -0.17 -3.23
CA MET A 117 -12.06 -0.89 -2.55
C MET A 117 -11.82 -2.28 -3.15
N ASP A 118 -12.88 -3.01 -3.46
CA ASP A 118 -12.80 -4.36 -4.00
C ASP A 118 -12.25 -4.39 -5.44
N ASN A 119 -12.59 -3.38 -6.24
CA ASN A 119 -12.18 -3.27 -7.64
C ASN A 119 -10.84 -2.55 -7.84
N TYR A 120 -10.22 -2.00 -6.78
CA TYR A 120 -8.94 -1.33 -6.93
C TYR A 120 -7.80 -2.35 -7.02
N GLU A 121 -7.00 -2.23 -8.07
CA GLU A 121 -5.81 -3.04 -8.29
C GLU A 121 -4.60 -2.28 -7.74
N HIS A 122 -3.95 -2.85 -6.73
CA HIS A 122 -2.82 -2.23 -6.03
C HIS A 122 -1.53 -2.09 -6.88
N SER A 123 -1.49 -2.68 -8.07
CA SER A 123 -0.42 -2.51 -9.05
C SER A 123 -0.54 -1.22 -9.87
N LYS A 124 -1.62 -0.44 -9.68
CA LYS A 124 -1.84 0.79 -10.44
C LYS A 124 -0.95 1.94 -9.97
N THR A 125 -0.57 2.80 -10.91
CA THR A 125 0.29 3.97 -10.68
C THR A 125 -0.41 5.13 -9.98
N ASP A 126 -1.74 5.07 -9.81
CA ASP A 126 -2.59 6.11 -9.22
C ASP A 126 -2.86 5.90 -7.72
N TRP A 127 -2.04 5.08 -7.05
CA TRP A 127 -2.21 4.71 -5.65
C TRP A 127 -2.41 5.88 -4.69
N GLU A 128 -1.55 6.89 -4.76
CA GLU A 128 -1.65 8.04 -3.87
C GLU A 128 -2.95 8.83 -4.09
N SER A 129 -3.35 9.03 -5.35
CA SER A 129 -4.61 9.69 -5.70
C SER A 129 -5.82 8.89 -5.20
N PHE A 130 -5.83 7.57 -5.44
CA PHE A 130 -6.87 6.70 -4.94
C PHE A 130 -7.00 6.76 -3.42
N LYS A 131 -5.88 6.64 -2.70
CA LYS A 131 -5.83 6.70 -1.23
C LYS A 131 -6.37 8.02 -0.69
N THR A 132 -5.96 9.15 -1.29
CA THR A 132 -6.45 10.48 -0.89
C THR A 132 -7.94 10.64 -1.09
N GLU A 133 -8.45 10.33 -2.29
CA GLU A 133 -9.88 10.47 -2.60
C GLU A 133 -10.72 9.51 -1.75
N PHE A 134 -10.26 8.27 -1.57
CA PHE A 134 -11.01 7.26 -0.82
C PHE A 134 -11.15 7.67 0.65
N ASN A 135 -10.07 8.18 1.25
CA ASN A 135 -10.12 8.70 2.61
C ASN A 135 -11.04 9.91 2.73
N HIS A 136 -10.99 10.85 1.77
CA HIS A 136 -11.88 12.00 1.76
C HIS A 136 -13.36 11.59 1.74
N ASP A 137 -13.72 10.68 0.85
CA ASP A 137 -15.10 10.19 0.74
C ASP A 137 -15.54 9.42 2.00
N MET A 138 -14.64 8.61 2.57
CA MET A 138 -14.88 7.86 3.82
C MET A 138 -15.12 8.80 5.01
N GLU A 139 -14.32 9.87 5.12
CA GLU A 139 -14.48 10.89 6.16
C GLU A 139 -15.78 11.67 5.98
N GLY A 140 -16.10 12.08 4.76
CA GLY A 140 -17.35 12.74 4.41
C GLY A 140 -18.57 11.89 4.77
N LEU A 141 -18.55 10.60 4.43
CA LEU A 141 -19.59 9.65 4.84
C LEU A 141 -19.70 9.53 6.37
N GLY A 142 -18.55 9.40 7.05
CA GLY A 142 -18.50 9.31 8.51
C GLY A 142 -19.09 10.54 9.20
N GLN A 143 -18.86 11.74 8.67
CA GLN A 143 -19.45 12.97 9.16
C GLN A 143 -20.96 13.04 8.89
N ALA A 144 -21.39 12.72 7.67
CA ALA A 144 -22.80 12.73 7.30
C ALA A 144 -23.64 11.76 8.16
N LEU A 145 -23.09 10.59 8.51
CA LEU A 145 -23.72 9.64 9.44
C LEU A 145 -23.87 10.22 10.87
N LYS A 146 -22.89 10.99 11.35
CA LYS A 146 -22.99 11.67 12.65
C LYS A 146 -24.10 12.73 12.63
N ASP A 147 -24.16 13.53 11.57
CA ASP A 147 -25.13 14.63 11.45
C ASP A 147 -26.58 14.12 11.42
N VAL A 148 -26.83 13.04 10.67
CA VAL A 148 -28.14 12.37 10.64
C VAL A 148 -28.54 11.82 12.01
N THR A 149 -27.57 11.34 12.79
CA THR A 149 -27.80 10.86 14.16
C THR A 149 -28.16 12.00 15.12
N VAL A 150 -27.51 13.16 15.00
CA VAL A 150 -27.75 14.33 15.86
C VAL A 150 -29.11 14.96 15.56
N ASN A 151 -29.47 15.11 14.30
CA ASN A 151 -30.74 15.72 13.90
C ASN A 151 -31.96 14.93 14.38
N ASN A 152 -31.85 13.59 14.48
CA ASN A 152 -32.91 12.72 15.00
C ASN A 152 -33.03 12.73 16.55
N LYS A 153 -32.19 13.47 17.29
CA LYS A 153 -32.33 13.60 18.76
C LYS A 153 -33.11 14.84 19.20
N LYS A 154 -33.35 15.79 18.29
CA LYS A 154 -34.22 16.94 18.53
C LYS A 154 -35.67 16.55 18.27
#